data_AF-A0A9E2UUY5-F1
#
_entry.id   AF-A0A9E2UUY5-F1
#
_cell.length_a   1.000
_cell.length_b   1.000
_cell.length_c   1.000
_cell.angle_alpha   90.00
_cell.angle_beta   90.00
_cell.angle_gamma   90.00
#
_symmetry.space_group_name_H-M   'P 1'
#
loop_
_entity.id
_entity.type
_entity.pdbx_description
1 polymer ?
#
loop_
_entity_poly.entity_id
_entity_poly.type
_entity_poly.pdbx_seq_one_letter_code
_entity_poly.pdbx_strand_id
1 'polypeptide(L)'
;LPEQLLAGPGPIKPSEVVSGRLRYTTFVHWGHTPAPLLLEGELEFKQDVKMHPTQNPIPIGAIVPGDAKIGYRTVAVQRTGEQDRIYSIFYDKRDAQHVVGHLPYGGYIWYFPSMFGPMGVISLTDGMNYRLSHSERYNSISLSLGEPGQSFKKGDIVKWKYLAVASGFNDYSGIDTPERIIDLMGIDGSPGYDVEAVDGEVTDSRYMLTLKVGKDGAGFRGAIKPHKEVRRLGLPVALPLVLEGANNRWTAVLWDQGKKAMRPIPVAEGKAYAHFKELKRDRSIFMGHPFVCDDREIVLTVVQTGPKSLYLNVHNPTDVEKKVTIRRAAHFDAIPGIDKEKAMWTWVLAPGGEKHVNLGPKTVWTPVS
;
A
#
# COMPACT_ATOMS: atom_id res chain seq x y z
N LEU A 1 27.10 -14.14 -26.03
CA LEU A 1 25.72 -13.60 -25.87
C LEU A 1 25.75 -12.18 -26.39
N PRO A 2 25.11 -11.86 -27.52
CA PRO A 2 25.24 -10.56 -28.14
C PRO A 2 24.45 -9.49 -27.37
N GLU A 3 25.06 -8.32 -27.27
CA GLU A 3 24.70 -7.08 -26.53
C GLU A 3 23.33 -6.44 -26.86
N GLN A 4 22.41 -7.17 -27.50
CA GLN A 4 21.12 -6.63 -27.95
C GLN A 4 20.00 -6.64 -26.89
N LEU A 5 20.26 -7.10 -25.66
CA LEU A 5 19.27 -7.18 -24.58
C LEU A 5 19.33 -6.02 -23.56
N LEU A 6 20.22 -5.04 -23.77
CA LEU A 6 20.34 -3.84 -22.92
C LEU A 6 20.09 -2.53 -23.71
N ALA A 7 19.27 -2.58 -24.75
CA ALA A 7 18.60 -1.38 -25.23
C ALA A 7 17.53 -0.98 -24.20
N GLY A 8 17.97 -0.45 -23.07
CA GLY A 8 17.08 0.32 -22.20
C GLY A 8 16.46 1.44 -23.05
N PRO A 9 15.22 1.87 -22.75
CA PRO A 9 14.68 3.03 -23.43
C PRO A 9 15.68 4.16 -23.24
N GLY A 10 16.18 4.72 -24.35
CA GLY A 10 16.91 6.00 -24.32
C GLY A 10 16.06 7.03 -23.56
N PRO A 11 16.63 8.18 -23.15
CA PRO A 11 15.93 9.15 -22.31
C PRO A 11 14.54 9.43 -22.88
N ILE A 12 13.52 8.99 -22.14
CA ILE A 12 12.12 9.13 -22.55
C ILE A 12 11.85 10.63 -22.51
N LYS A 13 11.69 11.25 -23.69
CA LYS A 13 11.28 12.65 -23.77
C LYS A 13 9.92 12.79 -23.08
N PRO A 14 9.73 13.77 -22.18
CA PRO A 14 8.43 14.02 -21.58
C PRO A 14 7.37 14.22 -22.66
N SER A 15 6.20 13.61 -22.46
CA SER A 15 5.08 13.80 -23.38
C SER A 15 4.56 15.25 -23.31
N GLU A 16 4.33 15.84 -24.48
CA GLU A 16 3.66 17.13 -24.64
C GLU A 16 2.14 17.01 -24.48
N VAL A 17 1.60 15.80 -24.61
CA VAL A 17 0.15 15.53 -24.60
C VAL A 17 -0.36 15.22 -23.20
N VAL A 18 0.42 14.47 -22.41
CA VAL A 18 0.01 14.00 -21.08
C VAL A 18 1.17 14.08 -20.08
N SER A 19 0.84 14.32 -18.82
CA SER A 19 1.70 14.03 -17.66
C SER A 19 1.10 12.85 -16.90
N GLY A 20 1.95 12.02 -16.32
CA GLY A 20 1.48 10.88 -15.54
C GLY A 20 2.28 10.70 -14.26
N ARG A 21 1.59 10.27 -13.21
CA ARG A 21 2.19 9.79 -11.98
C ARG A 21 1.71 8.36 -11.75
N LEU A 22 2.64 7.44 -11.57
CA LEU A 22 2.37 6.07 -11.16
C LEU A 22 2.97 5.84 -9.78
N ARG A 23 2.19 5.25 -8.88
CA ARG A 23 2.66 4.71 -7.60
C ARG A 23 2.37 3.22 -7.57
N TYR A 24 3.43 2.43 -7.38
CA TYR A 24 3.29 1.03 -7.01
C TYR A 24 3.55 0.90 -5.51
N THR A 25 2.64 0.24 -4.80
CA THR A 25 2.79 -0.01 -3.36
C THR A 25 2.74 -1.51 -3.13
N THR A 26 3.83 -2.05 -2.58
CA THR A 26 3.90 -3.44 -2.14
C THR A 26 4.03 -3.47 -0.62
N PHE A 27 3.17 -4.23 0.03
CA PHE A 27 3.31 -4.54 1.44
C PHE A 27 4.05 -5.89 1.51
N VAL A 28 5.23 -5.90 2.14
CA VAL A 28 6.20 -7.01 2.12
C VAL A 28 5.52 -8.38 2.16
N HIS A 29 5.80 -9.20 1.15
CA HIS A 29 5.28 -10.56 1.03
C HIS A 29 6.38 -11.57 1.39
N TRP A 30 5.96 -12.71 1.92
CA TRP A 30 6.82 -13.89 1.97
C TRP A 30 6.60 -14.65 0.66
N GLY A 31 7.64 -15.26 0.09
CA GLY A 31 7.58 -15.88 -1.24
C GLY A 31 6.52 -16.98 -1.44
N HIS A 32 5.82 -17.40 -0.38
CA HIS A 32 4.77 -18.42 -0.38
C HIS A 32 3.36 -17.88 -0.08
N THR A 33 3.18 -16.58 0.11
CA THR A 33 1.86 -15.98 0.39
C THR A 33 1.40 -15.09 -0.75
N PRO A 34 0.08 -14.94 -0.98
CA PRO A 34 -0.42 -14.00 -1.97
C PRO A 34 0.18 -12.60 -1.77
N ALA A 35 0.68 -12.02 -2.86
CA ALA A 35 1.42 -10.77 -2.90
C ALA A 35 0.66 -9.75 -3.74
N PRO A 36 -0.34 -9.06 -3.16
CA PRO A 36 -1.04 -8.01 -3.86
C PRO A 36 -0.08 -6.81 -4.03
N LEU A 37 0.05 -6.37 -5.26
CA LEU A 37 0.69 -5.14 -5.65
C LEU A 37 -0.41 -4.13 -5.95
N LEU A 38 -0.44 -3.04 -5.18
CA LEU A 38 -1.37 -1.97 -5.44
C LEU A 38 -0.77 -0.99 -6.45
N LEU A 39 -1.47 -0.79 -7.57
CA LEU A 39 -1.10 0.18 -8.60
C LEU A 39 -2.09 1.33 -8.54
N GLU A 40 -1.57 2.53 -8.38
CA GLU A 40 -2.32 3.78 -8.39
C GLU A 40 -1.73 4.68 -9.46
N GLY A 41 -2.56 5.23 -10.33
CA GLY A 41 -2.11 6.17 -11.35
C GLY A 41 -2.99 7.40 -11.49
N GLU A 42 -2.35 8.46 -11.93
CA GLU A 42 -2.98 9.73 -12.29
C GLU A 42 -2.40 10.19 -13.63
N LEU A 43 -3.27 10.54 -14.57
CA LEU A 43 -2.91 11.07 -15.88
C LEU A 43 -3.59 12.42 -16.07
N GLU A 44 -2.80 13.46 -16.34
CA GLU A 44 -3.26 14.82 -16.64
C GLU A 44 -3.06 15.10 -18.13
N PHE A 45 -4.11 15.57 -18.80
CA PHE A 45 -4.05 15.97 -20.21
C PHE A 45 -3.54 17.42 -20.34
N LYS A 46 -2.46 17.63 -21.08
CA LYS A 46 -1.85 18.96 -21.27
C LYS A 46 -2.44 19.75 -22.44
N GLN A 47 -3.25 19.08 -23.25
CA GLN A 47 -3.96 19.63 -24.40
C GLN A 47 -5.27 18.86 -24.63
N ASP A 48 -6.15 19.41 -25.46
CA ASP A 48 -7.34 18.70 -25.90
C ASP A 48 -6.94 17.47 -26.73
N VAL A 49 -7.50 16.31 -26.39
CA VAL A 49 -7.23 15.03 -27.04
C VAL A 49 -8.55 14.37 -27.40
N LYS A 50 -8.63 13.81 -28.61
CA LYS A 50 -9.71 12.91 -29.01
C LYS A 50 -9.12 11.53 -29.29
N MET A 51 -9.59 10.54 -28.53
CA MET A 51 -9.17 9.15 -28.70
C MET A 51 -9.65 8.63 -30.06
N HIS A 52 -8.90 7.70 -30.64
CA HIS A 52 -9.29 7.08 -31.89
C HIS A 52 -10.62 6.32 -31.70
N PRO A 53 -11.56 6.36 -32.67
CA PRO A 53 -12.87 5.72 -32.53
C PRO A 53 -12.85 4.19 -32.45
N THR A 54 -11.70 3.56 -32.69
CA THR A 54 -11.56 2.09 -32.74
C THR A 54 -10.39 1.54 -31.92
N GLN A 55 -9.60 2.38 -31.25
CA GLN A 55 -8.47 1.92 -30.43
C GLN A 55 -8.83 1.97 -28.94
N ASN A 56 -8.19 1.08 -28.17
CA ASN A 56 -8.27 1.16 -26.71
C ASN A 56 -7.70 2.50 -26.24
N PRO A 57 -8.34 3.20 -25.30
CA PRO A 57 -8.20 4.65 -25.23
C PRO A 57 -6.93 5.03 -24.46
N ILE A 58 -6.70 4.41 -23.30
CA ILE A 58 -5.53 4.70 -22.47
C ILE A 58 -5.00 3.41 -21.83
N PRO A 59 -3.90 2.81 -22.32
CA PRO A 59 -3.31 1.63 -21.68
C PRO A 59 -2.71 2.02 -20.33
N ILE A 60 -3.07 1.28 -19.28
CA ILE A 60 -2.58 1.52 -17.90
C ILE A 60 -1.77 0.36 -17.32
N GLY A 61 -1.81 -0.81 -17.95
CA GLY A 61 -1.02 -1.94 -17.52
C GLY A 61 -1.25 -3.17 -18.37
N ALA A 62 -0.33 -4.13 -18.25
CA ALA A 62 -0.51 -5.47 -18.77
C ALA A 62 0.08 -6.50 -17.80
N ILE A 63 -0.63 -7.60 -17.58
CA ILE A 63 -0.15 -8.76 -16.85
C ILE A 63 0.06 -9.90 -17.83
N VAL A 64 1.26 -10.48 -17.82
CA VAL A 64 1.66 -11.61 -18.67
C VAL A 64 1.99 -12.80 -17.77
N PRO A 65 1.04 -13.72 -17.53
CA PRO A 65 1.22 -14.84 -16.59
C PRO A 65 2.30 -15.88 -16.98
N GLY A 66 2.84 -15.81 -18.20
CA GLY A 66 3.97 -16.65 -18.62
C GLY A 66 4.05 -16.89 -20.12
N ASP A 67 5.15 -17.52 -20.55
CA ASP A 67 5.37 -17.95 -21.94
C ASP A 67 4.50 -19.19 -22.24
N ALA A 68 3.72 -19.09 -23.30
CA ALA A 68 2.86 -20.15 -23.81
C ALA A 68 3.61 -21.45 -24.14
N LYS A 69 4.89 -21.36 -24.46
CA LYS A 69 5.74 -22.51 -24.81
C LYS A 69 6.00 -23.47 -23.66
N ILE A 70 5.76 -23.06 -22.41
CA ILE A 70 5.99 -23.90 -21.23
C ILE A 70 4.83 -24.90 -21.01
N GLY A 71 3.74 -24.80 -21.78
CA GLY A 71 2.79 -25.91 -21.99
C GLY A 71 1.64 -26.06 -20.98
N TYR A 72 1.39 -25.09 -20.10
CA TYR A 72 0.31 -25.17 -19.11
C TYR A 72 -0.99 -24.58 -19.62
N ARG A 73 -2.03 -25.40 -19.92
CA ARG A 73 -3.40 -24.90 -20.19
C ARG A 73 -3.87 -23.97 -19.07
N THR A 74 -4.33 -22.76 -19.39
CA THR A 74 -4.77 -21.75 -18.44
C THR A 74 -6.24 -21.44 -18.68
N VAL A 75 -6.97 -21.27 -17.59
CA VAL A 75 -8.33 -20.79 -17.55
C VAL A 75 -8.28 -19.36 -17.04
N ALA A 76 -8.99 -18.46 -17.70
CA ALA A 76 -9.27 -17.13 -17.19
C ALA A 76 -10.71 -17.12 -16.64
N VAL A 77 -10.87 -16.74 -15.39
CA VAL A 77 -12.19 -16.46 -14.81
C VAL A 77 -12.37 -14.97 -14.70
N GLN A 78 -13.54 -14.50 -15.10
CA GLN A 78 -13.97 -13.11 -15.00
C GLN A 78 -15.16 -13.01 -14.05
N ARG A 79 -15.09 -12.04 -13.13
CA ARG A 79 -16.23 -11.56 -12.33
C ARG A 79 -16.50 -10.10 -12.66
N THR A 80 -17.75 -9.79 -13.00
CA THR A 80 -18.22 -8.41 -13.26
C THR A 80 -19.50 -8.05 -12.52
N GLY A 81 -20.04 -8.92 -11.68
CA GLY A 81 -21.30 -8.69 -10.98
C GLY A 81 -22.55 -8.83 -11.87
N GLU A 82 -22.50 -8.38 -13.13
CA GLU A 82 -23.58 -8.59 -14.11
C GLU A 82 -23.59 -10.03 -14.63
N GLN A 83 -22.40 -10.55 -14.97
CA GLN A 83 -22.19 -11.92 -15.44
C GLN A 83 -20.82 -12.41 -15.02
N ASP A 84 -20.78 -13.61 -14.43
CA ASP A 84 -19.54 -14.32 -14.20
C ASP A 84 -19.29 -15.26 -15.38
N ARG A 85 -18.07 -15.22 -15.91
CA ARG A 85 -17.71 -15.96 -17.12
C ARG A 85 -16.43 -16.73 -16.91
N ILE A 86 -16.42 -17.97 -17.37
CA ILE A 86 -15.23 -18.83 -17.41
C ILE A 86 -14.79 -18.91 -18.87
N TYR A 87 -13.56 -18.46 -19.13
CA TYR A 87 -12.93 -18.58 -20.43
C TYR A 87 -11.81 -19.62 -20.36
N SER A 88 -11.96 -20.69 -21.14
CA SER A 88 -10.86 -21.62 -21.36
C SER A 88 -9.92 -21.04 -22.41
N ILE A 89 -8.65 -20.82 -22.06
CA ILE A 89 -7.64 -20.35 -23.01
C ILE A 89 -6.72 -21.53 -23.35
N PHE A 90 -6.86 -22.04 -24.56
CA PHE A 90 -6.05 -23.17 -25.07
C PHE A 90 -4.76 -22.65 -25.71
N TYR A 91 -3.68 -23.45 -25.67
CA TYR A 91 -2.38 -23.15 -26.30
C TYR A 91 -2.19 -23.81 -27.67
N ASP A 92 -3.26 -24.35 -28.26
CA ASP A 92 -3.15 -24.88 -29.61
C ASP A 92 -3.17 -23.73 -30.63
N LYS A 93 -2.76 -24.03 -31.87
CA LYS A 93 -2.59 -23.07 -32.97
C LYS A 93 -3.91 -22.48 -33.50
N ARG A 94 -4.90 -22.27 -32.64
CA ARG A 94 -6.14 -21.58 -32.99
C ARG A 94 -5.86 -20.09 -33.12
N ASP A 95 -6.68 -19.43 -33.94
CA ASP A 95 -6.59 -17.98 -34.14
C ASP A 95 -6.60 -17.24 -32.80
N ALA A 96 -5.85 -16.14 -32.73
CA ALA A 96 -5.76 -15.31 -31.54
C ALA A 96 -7.17 -14.92 -31.07
N GLN A 97 -7.56 -15.40 -29.89
CA GLN A 97 -8.82 -15.02 -29.29
C GLN A 97 -8.60 -13.77 -28.43
N HIS A 98 -9.44 -12.78 -28.69
CA HIS A 98 -9.51 -11.56 -27.90
C HIS A 98 -10.86 -11.51 -27.21
N VAL A 99 -10.83 -11.42 -25.88
CA VAL A 99 -12.02 -11.12 -25.09
C VAL A 99 -11.84 -9.72 -24.55
N VAL A 100 -12.83 -8.86 -24.80
CA VAL A 100 -12.85 -7.49 -24.28
C VAL A 100 -14.05 -7.29 -23.39
N GLY A 101 -13.94 -6.38 -22.43
CA GLY A 101 -15.06 -5.97 -21.59
C GLY A 101 -14.62 -4.94 -20.55
N HIS A 102 -15.51 -4.70 -19.60
CA HIS A 102 -15.32 -3.75 -18.51
C HIS A 102 -15.33 -4.48 -17.16
N LEU A 103 -14.50 -4.02 -16.23
CA LEU A 103 -14.50 -4.42 -14.83
C LEU A 103 -15.12 -3.28 -14.01
N PRO A 104 -16.19 -3.54 -13.24
CA PRO A 104 -16.61 -2.61 -12.20
C PRO A 104 -15.62 -2.64 -11.03
N TYR A 105 -15.79 -1.75 -10.05
CA TYR A 105 -15.11 -1.84 -8.77
C TYR A 105 -15.35 -3.24 -8.14
N GLY A 106 -14.27 -3.89 -7.68
CA GLY A 106 -14.31 -5.26 -7.17
C GLY A 106 -14.38 -6.35 -8.25
N GLY A 107 -14.66 -6.00 -9.51
CA GLY A 107 -14.56 -6.94 -10.63
C GLY A 107 -13.11 -7.40 -10.84
N TYR A 108 -12.92 -8.63 -11.32
CA TYR A 108 -11.59 -9.19 -11.52
C TYR A 108 -11.46 -10.07 -12.76
N ILE A 109 -10.21 -10.23 -13.20
CA ILE A 109 -9.79 -11.33 -14.08
C ILE A 109 -8.73 -12.15 -13.34
N TRP A 110 -8.88 -13.48 -13.37
CA TRP A 110 -8.00 -14.41 -12.65
C TRP A 110 -7.55 -15.57 -13.54
N TYR A 111 -6.24 -15.82 -13.61
CA TYR A 111 -5.63 -16.93 -14.34
C TYR A 111 -5.24 -18.08 -13.42
N PHE A 112 -5.55 -19.31 -13.84
CA PHE A 112 -5.04 -20.54 -13.22
C PHE A 112 -5.09 -21.74 -14.18
N PRO A 113 -4.29 -22.81 -13.96
CA PRO A 113 -3.12 -22.86 -13.08
C PRO A 113 -1.97 -21.99 -13.62
N SER A 114 -1.07 -21.54 -12.75
CA SER A 114 0.19 -20.88 -13.14
C SER A 114 1.33 -21.46 -12.30
N MET A 115 2.55 -21.54 -12.87
CA MET A 115 3.72 -22.06 -12.15
C MET A 115 4.05 -21.27 -10.87
N PHE A 116 3.67 -20.00 -10.83
CA PHE A 116 3.87 -19.12 -9.67
C PHE A 116 2.60 -19.01 -8.80
N GLY A 117 1.66 -19.94 -8.98
CA GLY A 117 0.31 -19.87 -8.43
C GLY A 117 -0.63 -19.00 -9.28
N PRO A 118 -1.96 -19.14 -9.10
CA PRO A 118 -2.94 -18.27 -9.72
C PRO A 118 -2.61 -16.78 -9.62
N MET A 119 -2.92 -16.00 -10.66
CA MET A 119 -2.67 -14.57 -10.64
C MET A 119 -3.70 -13.78 -11.42
N GLY A 120 -3.87 -12.52 -11.11
CA GLY A 120 -4.88 -11.72 -11.77
C GLY A 120 -4.88 -10.26 -11.37
N VAL A 121 -5.96 -9.60 -11.77
CA VAL A 121 -6.23 -8.19 -11.48
C VAL A 121 -7.57 -8.06 -10.79
N ILE A 122 -7.64 -7.29 -9.70
CA ILE A 122 -8.89 -6.87 -9.08
C ILE A 122 -9.00 -5.35 -9.28
N SER A 123 -10.07 -4.91 -9.92
CA SER A 123 -10.29 -3.50 -10.17
C SER A 123 -10.67 -2.77 -8.88
N LEU A 124 -10.04 -1.62 -8.63
CA LEU A 124 -10.42 -0.67 -7.58
C LEU A 124 -10.86 0.65 -8.22
N THR A 125 -11.35 0.59 -9.46
CA THR A 125 -11.84 1.72 -10.25
C THR A 125 -12.99 1.23 -11.13
N ASP A 126 -14.10 1.96 -11.15
CA ASP A 126 -15.21 1.63 -12.03
C ASP A 126 -14.87 1.86 -13.50
N GLY A 127 -15.43 1.01 -14.37
CA GLY A 127 -15.29 1.16 -15.83
C GLY A 127 -13.89 0.87 -16.35
N MET A 128 -13.11 0.02 -15.67
CA MET A 128 -11.79 -0.38 -16.15
C MET A 128 -11.93 -1.36 -17.31
N ASN A 129 -11.40 -1.01 -18.47
CA ASN A 129 -11.42 -1.89 -19.64
C ASN A 129 -10.38 -2.98 -19.50
N TYR A 130 -10.73 -4.20 -19.87
CA TYR A 130 -9.77 -5.29 -20.03
C TYR A 130 -9.80 -5.86 -21.44
N ARG A 131 -8.66 -6.38 -21.87
CA ARG A 131 -8.52 -7.26 -23.03
C ARG A 131 -7.72 -8.48 -22.64
N LEU A 132 -8.35 -9.66 -22.71
CA LEU A 132 -7.63 -10.93 -22.67
C LEU A 132 -7.13 -11.20 -24.06
N SER A 133 -5.82 -11.38 -24.20
CA SER A 133 -5.21 -11.78 -25.46
C SER A 133 -4.54 -13.12 -25.28
N HIS A 134 -4.86 -14.04 -26.19
CA HIS A 134 -4.19 -15.31 -26.34
C HIS A 134 -3.35 -15.31 -27.62
N SER A 135 -2.11 -15.78 -27.52
CA SER A 135 -1.23 -16.02 -28.66
C SER A 135 -0.36 -17.24 -28.42
N GLU A 136 0.26 -17.75 -29.49
CA GLU A 136 1.29 -18.81 -29.40
C GLU A 136 2.48 -18.45 -28.50
N ARG A 137 2.68 -17.16 -28.17
CA ARG A 137 3.82 -16.69 -27.37
C ARG A 137 3.46 -16.42 -25.92
N TYR A 138 2.29 -15.85 -25.66
CA TYR A 138 1.89 -15.48 -24.31
C TYR A 138 0.38 -15.27 -24.19
N ASN A 139 -0.09 -15.42 -22.96
CA ASN A 139 -1.38 -14.89 -22.52
C ASN A 139 -1.16 -13.53 -21.88
N SER A 140 -2.14 -12.63 -22.00
CA SER A 140 -2.07 -11.36 -21.27
C SER A 140 -3.44 -10.82 -20.91
N ILE A 141 -3.50 -10.14 -19.77
CA ILE A 141 -4.55 -9.18 -19.43
C ILE A 141 -3.98 -7.81 -19.73
N SER A 142 -4.53 -7.12 -20.73
CA SER A 142 -4.26 -5.69 -20.93
C SER A 142 -5.35 -4.87 -20.26
N LEU A 143 -4.96 -3.86 -19.51
CA LEU A 143 -5.86 -2.93 -18.82
C LEU A 143 -5.83 -1.56 -19.49
N SER A 144 -6.99 -0.93 -19.62
CA SER A 144 -7.11 0.42 -20.14
C SER A 144 -8.26 1.20 -19.52
N LEU A 145 -8.29 2.51 -19.76
CA LEU A 145 -9.35 3.40 -19.31
C LEU A 145 -9.97 4.17 -20.48
N GLY A 146 -11.17 4.67 -20.25
CA GLY A 146 -11.93 5.52 -21.16
C GLY A 146 -12.75 4.73 -22.19
N GLU A 147 -13.26 5.42 -23.21
CA GLU A 147 -13.99 4.79 -24.31
C GLU A 147 -13.41 5.15 -25.69
N PRO A 148 -13.55 4.29 -26.72
CA PRO A 148 -13.21 4.65 -28.09
C PRO A 148 -13.91 5.95 -28.52
N GLY A 149 -13.16 6.87 -29.11
CA GLY A 149 -13.70 8.17 -29.52
C GLY A 149 -13.89 9.20 -28.40
N GLN A 150 -13.66 8.84 -27.13
CA GLN A 150 -13.75 9.76 -26.00
C GLN A 150 -12.81 10.95 -26.19
N SER A 151 -13.27 12.13 -25.80
CA SER A 151 -12.46 13.34 -25.81
C SER A 151 -12.12 13.78 -24.38
N PHE A 152 -10.90 14.25 -24.21
CA PHE A 152 -10.38 14.84 -22.98
C PHE A 152 -9.97 16.28 -23.26
N LYS A 153 -10.25 17.17 -22.32
CA LYS A 153 -9.83 18.57 -22.35
C LYS A 153 -8.49 18.74 -21.69
N LYS A 154 -7.79 19.81 -22.09
CA LYS A 154 -6.63 20.28 -21.34
C LYS A 154 -7.01 20.50 -19.86
N GLY A 155 -6.22 19.92 -18.97
CA GLY A 155 -6.41 19.95 -17.52
C GLY A 155 -7.25 18.80 -16.97
N ASP A 156 -7.85 17.96 -17.82
CA ASP A 156 -8.56 16.76 -17.34
C ASP A 156 -7.59 15.82 -16.64
N ILE A 157 -8.01 15.29 -15.49
CA ILE A 157 -7.24 14.33 -14.70
C ILE A 157 -8.01 13.01 -14.60
N VAL A 158 -7.40 11.93 -15.10
CA VAL A 158 -7.90 10.56 -15.00
C VAL A 158 -7.13 9.83 -13.91
N LYS A 159 -7.84 9.34 -12.89
CA LYS A 159 -7.28 8.55 -11.79
C LYS A 159 -7.72 7.11 -11.91
N TRP A 160 -6.84 6.20 -11.51
CA TRP A 160 -7.14 4.77 -11.53
C TRP A 160 -6.37 4.01 -10.46
N LYS A 161 -6.93 2.86 -10.09
CA LYS A 161 -6.42 1.99 -9.04
C LYS A 161 -6.81 0.53 -9.33
N TYR A 162 -5.87 -0.39 -9.19
CA TYR A 162 -6.16 -1.83 -9.21
C TYR A 162 -5.14 -2.62 -8.38
N LEU A 163 -5.50 -3.84 -8.01
CA LEU A 163 -4.59 -4.82 -7.41
C LEU A 163 -4.11 -5.78 -8.49
N ALA A 164 -2.80 -5.85 -8.72
CA ALA A 164 -2.20 -7.00 -9.38
C ALA A 164 -1.85 -8.02 -8.30
N VAL A 165 -2.39 -9.23 -8.36
CA VAL A 165 -2.19 -10.23 -7.31
C VAL A 165 -1.58 -11.47 -7.93
N ALA A 166 -0.44 -11.89 -7.41
CA ALA A 166 0.06 -13.25 -7.56
C ALA A 166 -0.27 -14.01 -6.27
N SER A 167 -0.81 -15.21 -6.38
CA SER A 167 -1.08 -16.05 -5.22
C SER A 167 0.22 -16.60 -4.61
N GLY A 168 0.09 -17.35 -3.52
CA GLY A 168 1.21 -18.11 -2.97
C GLY A 168 1.66 -19.23 -3.91
N PHE A 169 2.93 -19.62 -3.77
CA PHE A 169 3.47 -20.83 -4.40
C PHE A 169 2.69 -22.05 -3.87
N ASN A 170 2.16 -22.90 -4.76
CA ASN A 170 1.25 -24.02 -4.45
C ASN A 170 -0.17 -23.66 -3.97
N ASP A 171 -0.64 -22.43 -4.18
CA ASP A 171 -2.04 -22.12 -3.91
C ASP A 171 -2.97 -22.97 -4.81
N TYR A 172 -4.15 -23.30 -4.31
CA TYR A 172 -5.08 -24.15 -5.02
C TYR A 172 -5.57 -23.45 -6.29
N SER A 173 -5.71 -24.20 -7.38
CA SER A 173 -6.34 -23.68 -8.60
C SER A 173 -7.82 -23.44 -8.33
N GLY A 174 -8.23 -22.16 -8.36
CA GLY A 174 -9.60 -21.76 -8.10
C GLY A 174 -9.74 -20.25 -7.91
N ILE A 175 -10.94 -19.85 -7.49
CA ILE A 175 -11.31 -18.44 -7.27
C ILE A 175 -11.35 -18.07 -5.78
N ASP A 176 -11.00 -18.97 -4.85
CA ASP A 176 -11.06 -18.69 -3.40
C ASP A 176 -10.23 -17.44 -3.01
N THR A 177 -9.03 -17.32 -3.57
CA THR A 177 -8.13 -16.19 -3.26
C THR A 177 -8.69 -14.83 -3.66
N PRO A 178 -9.10 -14.56 -4.93
CA PRO A 178 -9.69 -13.27 -5.29
C PRO A 178 -11.02 -13.02 -4.57
N GLU A 179 -11.88 -14.03 -4.41
CA GLU A 179 -13.16 -13.91 -3.69
C GLU A 179 -12.94 -13.49 -2.23
N ARG A 180 -12.05 -14.17 -1.51
CA ARG A 180 -11.74 -13.82 -0.12
C ARG A 180 -11.08 -12.45 -0.01
N ILE A 181 -10.25 -12.05 -0.97
CA ILE A 181 -9.69 -10.68 -0.99
C ILE A 181 -10.83 -9.68 -1.12
N ILE A 182 -11.79 -9.91 -2.02
CA ILE A 182 -12.91 -9.01 -2.24
C ILE A 182 -13.77 -8.87 -0.98
N ASP A 183 -14.14 -10.00 -0.39
CA ASP A 183 -15.03 -10.04 0.77
C ASP A 183 -14.32 -9.57 2.05
N LEU A 184 -13.24 -10.24 2.43
CA LEU A 184 -12.63 -10.06 3.75
C LEU A 184 -11.79 -8.78 3.86
N MET A 185 -11.38 -8.20 2.72
CA MET A 185 -10.70 -6.91 2.71
C MET A 185 -11.67 -5.74 2.45
N GLY A 186 -12.98 -5.99 2.35
CA GLY A 186 -14.00 -4.94 2.18
C GLY A 186 -13.91 -4.23 0.84
N ILE A 187 -13.50 -4.91 -0.23
CA ILE A 187 -13.64 -4.35 -1.58
C ILE A 187 -15.11 -4.37 -1.96
N ASP A 188 -15.82 -5.47 -1.74
CA ASP A 188 -17.27 -5.55 -1.92
C ASP A 188 -17.95 -5.61 -0.54
N GLY A 189 -18.34 -4.44 -0.02
CA GLY A 189 -19.01 -4.31 1.27
C GLY A 189 -18.07 -4.04 2.45
N SER A 190 -18.42 -4.58 3.62
CA SER A 190 -17.68 -4.34 4.87
C SER A 190 -16.53 -5.33 5.02
N PRO A 191 -15.34 -4.90 5.50
CA PRO A 191 -14.23 -5.80 5.72
C PRO A 191 -14.54 -6.81 6.85
N GLY A 192 -13.81 -7.93 6.87
CA GLY A 192 -13.94 -8.98 7.89
C GLY A 192 -13.38 -8.62 9.28
N TYR A 193 -13.32 -7.34 9.61
CA TYR A 193 -12.82 -6.81 10.87
C TYR A 193 -13.41 -5.44 11.17
N ASP A 194 -13.50 -5.10 12.46
CA ASP A 194 -13.89 -3.78 12.93
C ASP A 194 -12.66 -2.99 13.41
N VAL A 195 -12.74 -1.67 13.34
CA VAL A 195 -11.71 -0.77 13.87
C VAL A 195 -12.34 0.23 14.83
N GLU A 196 -11.83 0.26 16.05
CA GLU A 196 -12.25 1.20 17.09
C GLU A 196 -11.14 2.22 17.32
N ALA A 197 -11.39 3.48 16.96
CA ALA A 197 -10.48 4.58 17.20
C ALA A 197 -10.64 5.12 18.64
N VAL A 198 -9.52 5.28 19.33
CA VAL A 198 -9.44 5.98 20.63
C VAL A 198 -8.88 7.39 20.43
N ASP A 199 -7.89 7.54 19.54
CA ASP A 199 -7.37 8.82 19.08
C ASP A 199 -6.93 8.69 17.61
N GLY A 200 -7.16 9.74 16.82
CA GLY A 200 -7.15 9.66 15.36
C GLY A 200 -8.50 9.23 14.78
N GLU A 201 -8.51 9.00 13.47
CA GLU A 201 -9.72 8.69 12.69
C GLU A 201 -9.44 7.53 11.73
N VAL A 202 -10.45 6.71 11.47
CA VAL A 202 -10.44 5.71 10.39
C VAL A 202 -11.09 6.36 9.18
N THR A 203 -10.33 6.61 8.13
CA THR A 203 -10.83 7.33 6.93
C THR A 203 -11.20 6.38 5.79
N ASP A 204 -10.63 5.18 5.76
CA ASP A 204 -11.04 4.09 4.87
C ASP A 204 -10.67 2.75 5.52
N SER A 205 -11.49 1.73 5.33
CA SER A 205 -11.27 0.36 5.82
C SER A 205 -11.19 -0.67 4.70
N ARG A 206 -11.24 -0.24 3.44
CA ARG A 206 -11.31 -1.11 2.26
C ARG A 206 -9.94 -1.32 1.64
N TYR A 207 -9.56 -2.58 1.47
CA TYR A 207 -8.24 -3.09 1.10
C TYR A 207 -7.08 -2.57 1.96
N MET A 208 -6.83 -1.25 1.94
CA MET A 208 -5.93 -0.55 2.85
C MET A 208 -6.73 0.06 4.00
N LEU A 209 -6.38 -0.31 5.23
CA LEU A 209 -6.85 0.43 6.40
C LEU A 209 -6.14 1.78 6.47
N THR A 210 -6.86 2.85 6.12
CA THR A 210 -6.37 4.21 6.14
C THR A 210 -6.82 4.90 7.43
N LEU A 211 -5.82 5.40 8.14
CA LEU A 211 -5.90 6.03 9.44
C LEU A 211 -5.42 7.47 9.30
N LYS A 212 -5.90 8.36 10.15
CA LYS A 212 -5.43 9.74 10.23
C LYS A 212 -4.91 10.04 11.62
N VAL A 213 -3.83 10.82 11.71
CA VAL A 213 -3.26 11.26 12.98
C VAL A 213 -4.31 11.97 13.86
N GLY A 214 -4.24 11.71 15.16
CA GLY A 214 -5.07 12.30 16.19
C GLY A 214 -4.78 13.77 16.45
N LYS A 215 -5.49 14.33 17.43
CA LYS A 215 -5.44 15.77 17.76
C LYS A 215 -4.05 16.22 18.19
N ASP A 216 -3.28 15.30 18.78
CA ASP A 216 -1.93 15.58 19.24
C ASP A 216 -0.90 15.47 18.11
N GLY A 217 -1.30 15.16 16.87
CA GLY A 217 -0.41 15.03 15.73
C GLY A 217 0.63 13.91 15.84
N ALA A 218 0.54 13.06 16.87
CA ALA A 218 1.50 11.99 17.10
C ALA A 218 1.14 10.74 16.31
N GLY A 219 -0.12 10.33 16.29
CA GLY A 219 -0.48 9.08 15.64
C GLY A 219 -1.94 8.70 15.74
N PHE A 220 -2.22 7.46 15.40
CA PHE A 220 -3.49 6.78 15.63
C PHE A 220 -3.34 5.81 16.80
N ARG A 221 -4.34 5.77 17.68
CA ARG A 221 -4.52 4.74 18.69
C ARG A 221 -5.88 4.09 18.53
N GLY A 222 -5.91 2.77 18.51
CA GLY A 222 -7.17 2.04 18.42
C GLY A 222 -7.03 0.55 18.61
N ALA A 223 -8.13 -0.16 18.36
CA ALA A 223 -8.18 -1.61 18.32
C ALA A 223 -8.68 -2.10 16.97
N ILE A 224 -8.08 -3.17 16.45
CA ILE A 224 -8.57 -3.91 15.29
C ILE A 224 -9.12 -5.25 15.77
N LYS A 225 -10.39 -5.51 15.50
CA LYS A 225 -11.13 -6.68 15.98
C LYS A 225 -11.56 -7.56 14.81
N PRO A 226 -10.88 -8.68 14.54
CA PRO A 226 -11.29 -9.58 13.47
C PRO A 226 -12.64 -10.25 13.77
N HIS A 227 -13.47 -10.38 12.73
CA HIS A 227 -14.70 -11.17 12.78
C HIS A 227 -14.38 -12.67 12.88
N LYS A 228 -15.40 -13.49 13.15
CA LYS A 228 -15.26 -14.94 13.37
C LYS A 228 -14.51 -15.66 12.24
N GLU A 229 -14.79 -15.29 11.00
CA GLU A 229 -14.16 -15.91 9.84
C GLU A 229 -12.67 -15.58 9.74
N VAL A 230 -12.31 -14.29 9.87
CA VAL A 230 -10.91 -13.85 9.87
C VAL A 230 -10.14 -14.43 11.07
N ARG A 231 -10.77 -14.64 12.22
CA ARG A 231 -10.15 -15.36 13.35
C ARG A 231 -9.79 -16.80 12.99
N ARG A 232 -10.70 -17.49 12.31
CA ARG A 232 -10.56 -18.91 11.94
C ARG A 232 -9.53 -19.09 10.82
N LEU A 233 -9.69 -18.35 9.73
CA LEU A 233 -8.93 -18.55 8.50
C LEU A 233 -7.70 -17.65 8.40
N GLY A 234 -7.70 -16.50 9.09
CA GLY A 234 -6.79 -15.39 8.77
C GLY A 234 -7.28 -14.58 7.58
N LEU A 235 -6.66 -13.41 7.38
CA LEU A 235 -6.86 -12.62 6.17
C LEU A 235 -6.22 -13.33 4.96
N PRO A 236 -6.77 -13.15 3.75
CA PRO A 236 -6.23 -13.76 2.53
C PRO A 236 -4.89 -13.13 2.11
N VAL A 237 -4.64 -11.90 2.54
CA VAL A 237 -3.41 -11.12 2.32
C VAL A 237 -3.06 -10.37 3.60
N ALA A 238 -1.82 -9.88 3.71
CA ALA A 238 -1.46 -8.99 4.81
C ALA A 238 -2.36 -7.74 4.79
N LEU A 239 -2.91 -7.36 5.94
CA LEU A 239 -3.67 -6.11 6.09
C LEU A 239 -2.72 -4.93 5.93
N PRO A 240 -2.84 -4.11 4.88
CA PRO A 240 -2.09 -2.87 4.76
C PRO A 240 -2.65 -1.80 5.70
N LEU A 241 -1.76 -1.01 6.31
CA LEU A 241 -2.11 0.13 7.13
C LEU A 241 -1.39 1.36 6.58
N VAL A 242 -2.12 2.46 6.47
CA VAL A 242 -1.58 3.77 6.13
C VAL A 242 -2.04 4.78 7.17
N LEU A 243 -1.10 5.54 7.72
CA LEU A 243 -1.39 6.66 8.60
C LEU A 243 -1.09 7.97 7.89
N GLU A 244 -2.11 8.76 7.61
CA GLU A 244 -2.02 10.07 6.98
C GLU A 244 -1.76 11.18 8.02
N GLY A 245 -1.01 12.20 7.60
CA GLY A 245 -0.66 13.36 8.43
C GLY A 245 0.62 13.17 9.26
N ALA A 246 1.34 12.06 9.03
CA ALA A 246 2.65 11.81 9.63
C ALA A 246 3.66 12.89 9.18
N ASN A 247 4.64 13.21 10.03
CA ASN A 247 5.75 14.08 9.69
C ASN A 247 6.91 13.25 9.13
N ASN A 248 7.36 13.56 7.90
CA ASN A 248 8.49 12.87 7.25
C ASN A 248 9.81 13.00 8.00
N ARG A 249 9.95 14.00 8.89
CA ARG A 249 11.17 14.26 9.66
C ARG A 249 11.21 13.55 11.01
N TRP A 250 10.14 12.85 11.38
CA TRP A 250 10.03 12.19 12.68
C TRP A 250 9.93 10.68 12.49
N THR A 251 10.63 9.93 13.35
CA THR A 251 10.52 8.47 13.38
C THR A 251 9.08 8.07 13.65
N ALA A 252 8.52 7.19 12.83
CA ALA A 252 7.22 6.55 13.09
C ALA A 252 7.41 5.08 13.45
N VAL A 253 6.51 4.56 14.27
CA VAL A 253 6.51 3.17 14.72
C VAL A 253 5.11 2.58 14.60
N LEU A 254 5.06 1.25 14.46
CA LEU A 254 3.89 0.45 14.80
C LEU A 254 4.17 -0.25 16.13
N TRP A 255 3.35 0.05 17.13
CA TRP A 255 3.37 -0.57 18.45
C TRP A 255 2.15 -1.48 18.61
N ASP A 256 2.40 -2.79 18.70
CA ASP A 256 1.40 -3.81 19.03
C ASP A 256 1.45 -4.07 20.54
N GLN A 257 0.47 -3.50 21.27
CA GLN A 257 0.41 -3.57 22.73
C GLN A 257 0.27 -5.01 23.23
N GLY A 258 -0.50 -5.83 22.52
CA GLY A 258 -0.73 -7.23 22.88
C GLY A 258 0.53 -8.11 22.72
N LYS A 259 1.40 -7.78 21.75
CA LYS A 259 2.70 -8.44 21.59
C LYS A 259 3.83 -7.78 22.38
N LYS A 260 3.59 -6.59 22.93
CA LYS A 260 4.65 -5.71 23.47
C LYS A 260 5.81 -5.55 22.48
N ALA A 261 5.47 -5.41 21.20
CA ALA A 261 6.44 -5.33 20.12
C ALA A 261 6.30 -4.03 19.36
N MET A 262 7.41 -3.29 19.25
CA MET A 262 7.53 -2.07 18.47
C MET A 262 8.39 -2.38 17.24
N ARG A 263 8.04 -1.78 16.11
CA ARG A 263 8.94 -1.72 14.96
C ARG A 263 8.89 -0.36 14.30
N PRO A 264 10.01 0.17 13.79
CA PRO A 264 10.00 1.35 12.96
C PRO A 264 9.21 1.08 11.67
N ILE A 265 8.56 2.10 11.15
CA ILE A 265 7.81 2.06 9.90
C ILE A 265 8.22 3.23 9.01
N PRO A 266 8.28 3.03 7.68
CA PRO A 266 8.65 4.10 6.77
C PRO A 266 7.58 5.19 6.73
N VAL A 267 8.03 6.44 6.63
CA VAL A 267 7.19 7.62 6.37
C VAL A 267 7.63 8.22 5.04
N ALA A 268 6.68 8.42 4.14
CA ALA A 268 6.90 9.06 2.86
C ALA A 268 5.70 9.94 2.52
N GLU A 269 5.96 11.15 2.03
CA GLU A 269 4.92 12.09 1.57
C GLU A 269 3.81 12.34 2.63
N GLY A 270 4.19 12.37 3.90
CA GLY A 270 3.26 12.60 5.01
C GLY A 270 2.40 11.38 5.37
N LYS A 271 2.78 10.19 4.89
CA LYS A 271 2.08 8.92 5.15
C LYS A 271 3.05 7.91 5.77
N ALA A 272 2.66 7.29 6.87
CA ALA A 272 3.40 6.15 7.45
C ALA A 272 2.77 4.84 6.99
N TYR A 273 3.59 3.85 6.62
CA TYR A 273 3.11 2.61 6.00
C TYR A 273 3.47 1.39 6.86
N ALA A 274 2.48 0.55 7.14
CA ALA A 274 2.68 -0.70 7.87
C ALA A 274 1.79 -1.81 7.31
N HIS A 275 1.92 -3.01 7.86
CA HIS A 275 0.99 -4.10 7.55
C HIS A 275 0.86 -5.10 8.70
N PHE A 276 -0.28 -5.76 8.87
CA PHE A 276 -0.39 -6.96 9.69
C PHE A 276 -0.44 -8.20 8.82
N LYS A 277 0.57 -9.07 8.96
CA LYS A 277 0.57 -10.38 8.29
C LYS A 277 -0.67 -11.20 8.66
N GLU A 278 -1.02 -11.19 9.94
CA GLU A 278 -2.13 -11.98 10.47
C GLU A 278 -2.98 -11.17 11.44
N LEU A 279 -4.28 -11.33 11.30
CA LEU A 279 -5.29 -10.72 12.15
C LEU A 279 -6.21 -11.79 12.77
N LYS A 280 -5.64 -12.79 13.46
CA LYS A 280 -6.45 -13.85 14.10
C LYS A 280 -6.97 -13.53 15.50
N ARG A 281 -6.57 -12.38 16.05
CA ARG A 281 -6.91 -11.91 17.39
C ARG A 281 -7.01 -10.40 17.41
N ASP A 282 -7.65 -9.87 18.44
CA ASP A 282 -7.71 -8.43 18.67
C ASP A 282 -6.32 -7.83 18.78
N ARG A 283 -6.17 -6.65 18.19
CA ARG A 283 -4.93 -5.89 18.17
C ARG A 283 -5.20 -4.50 18.73
N SER A 284 -4.74 -4.23 19.93
CA SER A 284 -4.62 -2.85 20.41
C SER A 284 -3.30 -2.28 19.89
N ILE A 285 -3.38 -1.16 19.17
CA ILE A 285 -2.26 -0.60 18.43
C ILE A 285 -2.08 0.89 18.70
N PHE A 286 -0.83 1.31 18.61
CA PHE A 286 -0.46 2.69 18.32
C PHE A 286 0.37 2.70 17.03
N MET A 287 0.02 3.58 16.09
CA MET A 287 0.76 3.79 14.85
C MET A 287 1.04 5.28 14.71
N GLY A 288 2.31 5.68 14.63
CA GLY A 288 2.70 7.08 14.57
C GLY A 288 4.04 7.37 15.23
N HIS A 289 4.27 8.62 15.59
CA HIS A 289 5.51 9.13 16.16
C HIS A 289 5.55 8.93 17.68
N PRO A 290 6.53 8.21 18.23
CA PRO A 290 6.70 8.07 19.69
C PRO A 290 6.86 9.41 20.42
N PHE A 291 7.50 10.37 19.75
CA PHE A 291 7.74 11.74 20.21
C PHE A 291 7.35 12.72 19.11
N VAL A 292 6.84 13.87 19.50
CA VAL A 292 6.46 14.97 18.60
C VAL A 292 7.11 16.26 19.07
N CYS A 293 7.30 17.19 18.14
CA CYS A 293 7.85 18.52 18.36
C CYS A 293 6.80 19.57 17.97
N ASP A 294 6.76 20.70 18.68
CA ASP A 294 5.96 21.86 18.27
C ASP A 294 6.42 22.46 16.94
N ASP A 295 7.71 22.35 16.62
CA ASP A 295 8.28 22.70 15.32
C ASP A 295 8.45 21.46 14.42
N ARG A 296 7.71 21.44 13.30
CA ARG A 296 7.72 20.34 12.32
C ARG A 296 9.00 20.22 11.49
N GLU A 297 9.85 21.24 11.49
CA GLU A 297 11.13 21.22 10.77
C GLU A 297 12.24 20.48 11.53
N ILE A 298 12.08 20.30 12.84
CA ILE A 298 13.00 19.51 13.66
C ILE A 298 12.95 18.05 13.27
N VAL A 299 14.11 17.41 13.23
CA VAL A 299 14.27 15.98 12.96
C VAL A 299 14.28 15.23 14.29
N LEU A 300 13.41 14.22 14.41
CA LEU A 300 13.31 13.37 15.59
C LEU A 300 13.64 11.92 15.20
N THR A 301 14.79 11.44 15.68
CA THR A 301 15.23 10.06 15.44
C THR A 301 15.07 9.24 16.71
N VAL A 302 14.31 8.15 16.64
CA VAL A 302 14.04 7.26 17.79
C VAL A 302 14.55 5.87 17.46
N VAL A 303 15.48 5.35 18.27
CA VAL A 303 16.05 4.02 18.10
C VAL A 303 15.81 3.21 19.36
N GLN A 304 15.43 1.94 19.21
CA GLN A 304 15.38 1.01 20.33
C GLN A 304 16.79 0.48 20.62
N THR A 305 17.35 0.87 21.77
CA THR A 305 18.70 0.48 22.19
C THR A 305 18.70 -0.72 23.13
N GLY A 306 17.53 -1.17 23.57
CA GLY A 306 17.36 -2.34 24.42
C GLY A 306 15.90 -2.71 24.63
N PRO A 307 15.61 -3.82 25.35
CA PRO A 307 14.25 -4.32 25.52
C PRO A 307 13.26 -3.33 26.16
N LYS A 308 13.79 -2.39 26.96
CA LYS A 308 13.02 -1.34 27.64
C LYS A 308 13.70 0.02 27.55
N SER A 309 14.50 0.24 26.49
CA SER A 309 15.20 1.50 26.32
C SER A 309 15.11 2.02 24.89
N LEU A 310 14.93 3.34 24.80
CA LEU A 310 14.95 4.10 23.56
C LEU A 310 16.05 5.16 23.67
N TYR A 311 16.62 5.49 22.53
CA TYR A 311 17.45 6.66 22.34
C TYR A 311 16.70 7.62 21.43
N LEU A 312 16.56 8.86 21.88
CA LEU A 312 15.97 9.96 21.13
C LEU A 312 17.08 10.95 20.76
N ASN A 313 17.27 11.17 19.47
CA ASN A 313 18.07 12.27 18.93
C ASN A 313 17.11 13.34 18.37
N VAL A 314 17.38 14.59 18.73
CA VAL A 314 16.65 15.78 18.30
C VAL A 314 17.64 16.69 17.60
N HIS A 315 17.40 16.94 16.33
CA HIS A 315 18.31 17.70 15.48
C HIS A 315 17.60 18.88 14.83
N ASN A 316 18.23 20.06 14.88
CA ASN A 316 17.81 21.24 14.15
C ASN A 316 18.58 21.32 12.82
N PRO A 317 17.98 20.93 11.67
CA PRO A 317 18.66 20.96 10.38
C PRO A 317 18.69 22.36 9.73
N THR A 318 18.14 23.37 10.40
CA THR A 318 18.02 24.72 9.83
C THR A 318 19.25 25.58 10.15
N ASP A 319 19.35 26.72 9.49
CA ASP A 319 20.38 27.74 9.66
C ASP A 319 20.04 28.77 10.75
N VAL A 320 18.90 28.60 11.44
CA VAL A 320 18.43 29.49 12.52
C VAL A 320 18.36 28.76 13.86
N GLU A 321 18.64 29.47 14.94
CA GLU A 321 18.41 28.96 16.29
C GLU A 321 16.91 28.76 16.53
N LYS A 322 16.54 27.66 17.17
CA LYS A 322 15.15 27.32 17.46
C LYS A 322 14.95 26.94 18.92
N LYS A 323 13.95 27.55 19.55
CA LYS A 323 13.42 27.07 20.83
C LYS A 323 12.27 26.12 20.54
N VAL A 324 12.40 24.88 21.01
CA VAL A 324 11.50 23.78 20.63
C VAL A 324 11.04 23.01 21.85
N THR A 325 9.79 22.56 21.83
CA THR A 325 9.21 21.70 22.85
C THR A 325 8.92 20.32 22.26
N ILE A 326 9.65 19.32 22.78
CA ILE A 326 9.45 17.91 22.45
C ILE A 326 8.61 17.26 23.53
N ARG A 327 7.62 16.46 23.14
CA ARG A 327 6.82 15.65 24.07
C ARG A 327 6.66 14.23 23.59
N ARG A 328 6.50 13.29 24.52
CA ARG A 328 6.04 11.93 24.21
C ARG A 328 4.59 11.96 23.75
N ALA A 329 4.26 11.12 22.77
CA ALA A 329 2.88 10.86 22.38
C ALA A 329 2.08 10.30 23.56
N ALA A 330 0.88 10.83 23.81
CA ALA A 330 0.09 10.49 25.00
C ALA A 330 -0.24 8.99 25.12
N HIS A 331 -0.28 8.32 23.98
CA HIS A 331 -0.70 6.94 23.82
C HIS A 331 0.44 5.96 23.51
N PHE A 332 1.68 6.44 23.49
CA PHE A 332 2.85 5.60 23.31
C PHE A 332 3.39 5.10 24.67
N ASP A 333 3.11 3.85 24.98
CA ASP A 333 3.41 3.19 26.26
C ASP A 333 4.42 2.04 26.16
N ALA A 334 5.18 1.96 25.06
CA ALA A 334 6.12 0.86 24.82
C ALA A 334 7.27 0.75 25.84
N ILE A 335 7.63 1.83 26.53
CA ILE A 335 8.60 1.78 27.63
C ILE A 335 7.89 2.01 28.97
N PRO A 336 7.86 0.99 29.86
CA PRO A 336 7.45 1.16 31.25
C PRO A 336 8.41 2.10 31.99
N GLY A 337 7.87 3.04 32.77
CA GLY A 337 8.67 3.91 33.66
C GLY A 337 9.07 5.27 33.08
N ILE A 338 8.69 5.59 31.84
CA ILE A 338 8.68 6.99 31.39
C ILE A 338 7.46 7.67 32.02
N ASP A 339 7.70 8.47 33.05
CA ASP A 339 6.70 9.34 33.64
C ASP A 339 6.14 10.30 32.58
N LYS A 340 4.81 10.38 32.49
CA LYS A 340 4.11 11.23 31.51
C LYS A 340 4.46 12.70 31.68
N GLU A 341 4.67 13.14 32.93
CA GLU A 341 5.00 14.54 33.23
C GLU A 341 6.47 14.87 32.94
N LYS A 342 7.37 13.88 32.94
CA LYS A 342 8.81 14.06 32.70
C LYS A 342 9.23 13.87 31.25
N ALA A 343 8.29 13.56 30.36
CA ALA A 343 8.56 13.31 28.95
C ALA A 343 8.23 14.53 28.07
N MET A 344 8.44 15.72 28.62
CA MET A 344 8.35 17.00 27.92
C MET A 344 9.64 17.77 28.14
N TRP A 345 10.27 18.20 27.07
CA TRP A 345 11.54 18.92 27.11
C TRP A 345 11.43 20.19 26.27
N THR A 346 11.89 21.30 26.81
CA THR A 346 12.05 22.55 26.05
C THR A 346 13.53 22.85 25.95
N TRP A 347 14.04 22.94 24.73
CA TRP A 347 15.45 23.21 24.45
C TRP A 347 15.60 24.37 23.48
N VAL A 348 16.75 25.02 23.55
CA VAL A 348 17.24 25.93 22.52
C VAL A 348 18.29 25.16 21.72
N LEU A 349 18.06 25.02 20.42
CA LEU A 349 18.94 24.32 19.49
C LEU A 349 19.56 25.32 18.53
N ALA A 350 20.88 25.45 18.58
CA ALA A 350 21.64 26.22 17.59
C ALA A 350 21.41 25.67 16.16
N PRO A 351 21.72 26.45 15.11
CA PRO A 351 21.78 25.96 13.73
C PRO A 351 22.62 24.69 13.60
N GLY A 352 22.09 23.64 12.98
CA GLY A 352 22.75 22.33 12.87
C GLY A 352 22.92 21.57 14.20
N GLY A 353 22.46 22.13 15.32
CA GLY A 353 22.65 21.57 16.65
C GLY A 353 21.83 20.31 16.91
N GLU A 354 22.28 19.51 17.87
CA GLU A 354 21.59 18.30 18.30
C GLU A 354 21.56 18.14 19.83
N LYS A 355 20.53 17.44 20.31
CA LYS A 355 20.41 16.97 21.69
C LYS A 355 19.97 15.51 21.71
N HIS A 356 20.38 14.80 22.76
CA HIS A 356 20.24 13.36 22.87
C HIS A 356 19.65 12.98 24.22
N VAL A 357 18.74 12.00 24.24
CA VAL A 357 18.12 11.49 25.47
C VAL A 357 18.08 9.97 25.46
N ASN A 358 18.65 9.37 26.50
CA ASN A 358 18.55 7.95 26.77
C ASN A 358 17.38 7.68 27.71
N LEU A 359 16.36 7.00 27.21
CA LEU A 359 15.13 6.67 27.93
C LEU A 359 15.16 5.20 28.34
N GLY A 360 15.14 4.89 29.64
CA GLY A 360 15.12 3.51 30.14
C GLY A 360 14.88 3.40 31.65
N PRO A 361 14.71 2.17 32.19
CA PRO A 361 14.30 1.93 33.58
C PRO A 361 15.34 2.34 34.64
N LYS A 362 16.59 2.62 34.24
CA LYS A 362 17.67 3.08 35.13
C LYS A 362 18.18 4.49 34.78
N THR A 363 17.45 5.27 34.00
CA THR A 363 17.90 6.62 33.65
C THR A 363 17.95 7.48 34.92
N VAL A 364 19.15 7.64 35.49
CA VAL A 364 19.51 8.85 36.20
C VAL A 364 19.52 9.93 35.13
N TRP A 365 18.59 10.85 35.23
CA TRP A 365 18.36 11.92 34.28
C TRP A 365 19.46 12.96 34.40
N THR A 366 20.64 12.67 33.87
CA THR A 366 21.69 13.67 33.69
C THR A 366 21.51 14.30 32.31
N PRO A 367 21.18 15.60 32.22
CA PRO A 367 21.39 16.31 30.97
C PRO A 367 22.89 16.22 30.66
N VAL A 368 23.23 15.61 29.53
CA VAL A 368 24.58 15.74 28.99
C VAL A 368 24.67 17.18 28.49
N SER A 369 25.47 17.97 29.19
CA SER A 369 25.72 19.40 28.93
C SER A 369 26.16 19.62 27.49
#